data_AF-A0A2M7G7B4-F1
#
_entry.id   AF-A0A2M7G7B4-F1
#
_cell.length_a   1.000
_cell.length_b   1.000
_cell.length_c   1.000
_cell.angle_alpha   90.00
_cell.angle_beta   90.00
_cell.angle_gamma   90.00
#
_symmetry.space_group_name_H-M   'P 1'
#
loop_
_entity.id
_entity.type
_entity.pdbx_description
1 polymer ?
#
loop_
_entity_poly.entity_id
_entity_poly.type
_entity_poly.pdbx_seq_one_letter_code
_entity_poly.pdbx_strand_id
1 'polypeptide(L)'
;MPEIHRHKTAIHRGELSKPVRLALEDGLLTQENTFFDYGCGRGGDLQRLKRKGFQCEGWDPKYCPDAEKKSSEIVNFGYVLNVIENPQERVHTLQQAWSLAQNMLIVSAQHVMSANLKDAKPYKDGYLTQRSTFQKYFEQQELKAFIEQHLQVKSVPVAPGIFYVFRDESQRENYLSQRYRRQTARPRELVSDLLFTQHQVLFQTIMDFYTDRGRLPEPTEIPEGPDIVAEIGSMTKAFGILKRKTDPQHWEKIRVDRALDLIVYLALSRFEGRSKFTHLPLALQYDIKAHYSSYKNACEFADDLLFSVGNLDVLKGAFKNCKVGKMLPQELYIHISALPHLPPELRVLEGCARAFIGNIDNANIIKISRFKPKVSYLYYPDFDKDPHPRLESSLLVHLGKYYESYRDYSLYTNPPILHRKEEFVSEHYPLRERFAKLTHAEVKAGLYEQPLKIGMKQGWEEVLKEKKILFKGHRLIKI
;
A
#
# COMPACT_ATOMS: atom_id res chain seq x y z
N MET A 1 4.94 54.49 -24.42
CA MET A 1 4.85 53.51 -23.30
C MET A 1 4.82 52.11 -23.90
N PRO A 2 5.45 51.09 -23.31
CA PRO A 2 5.36 49.72 -23.82
C PRO A 2 3.92 49.19 -23.74
N GLU A 3 3.47 48.47 -24.76
CA GLU A 3 2.14 47.83 -24.78
C GLU A 3 2.14 46.60 -23.84
N ILE A 4 1.24 46.59 -22.85
CA ILE A 4 1.19 45.55 -21.80
C ILE A 4 0.08 44.54 -22.12
N HIS A 5 0.44 43.29 -22.33
CA HIS A 5 -0.51 42.23 -22.72
C HIS A 5 -0.99 41.41 -21.52
N ARG A 6 -1.76 42.02 -20.61
CA ARG A 6 -2.26 41.39 -19.35
C ARG A 6 -2.85 39.99 -19.53
N HIS A 7 -3.58 39.78 -20.63
CA HIS A 7 -4.26 38.53 -20.95
C HIS A 7 -3.35 37.31 -21.18
N LYS A 8 -2.05 37.49 -21.42
CA LYS A 8 -1.09 36.39 -21.63
C LYS A 8 -0.65 35.72 -20.31
N THR A 9 -1.14 36.23 -19.17
CA THR A 9 -0.87 35.70 -17.82
C THR A 9 -1.82 34.58 -17.40
N ALA A 10 -2.94 34.38 -18.10
CA ALA A 10 -3.87 33.29 -17.86
C ALA A 10 -3.28 31.94 -18.32
N ILE A 11 -3.22 30.95 -17.41
CA ILE A 11 -2.57 29.64 -17.62
C ILE A 11 -3.62 28.52 -17.63
N HIS A 12 -3.42 27.50 -18.47
CA HIS A 12 -4.19 26.25 -18.41
C HIS A 12 -3.76 25.39 -17.22
N ARG A 13 -4.71 25.02 -16.36
CA ARG A 13 -4.46 24.16 -15.18
C ARG A 13 -5.43 22.98 -15.14
N GLY A 14 -4.91 21.84 -14.67
CA GLY A 14 -5.65 20.58 -14.49
C GLY A 14 -6.58 20.56 -13.27
N GLU A 15 -6.48 21.56 -12.38
CA GLU A 15 -7.15 21.61 -11.07
C GLU A 15 -7.75 23.00 -10.82
N LEU A 16 -8.63 23.12 -9.82
CA LEU A 16 -9.16 24.41 -9.35
C LEU A 16 -8.03 25.31 -8.83
N SER A 17 -8.16 26.62 -9.03
CA SER A 17 -7.22 27.60 -8.47
C SER A 17 -7.17 27.52 -6.94
N LYS A 18 -6.01 27.87 -6.38
CA LYS A 18 -5.78 27.85 -4.94
C LYS A 18 -6.83 28.66 -4.13
N PRO A 19 -7.21 29.90 -4.50
CA PRO A 19 -8.25 30.65 -3.76
C PRO A 19 -9.61 29.94 -3.76
N VAL A 20 -10.04 29.40 -4.90
CA VAL A 20 -11.33 28.70 -5.02
C VAL A 20 -11.32 27.38 -4.23
N ARG A 21 -10.21 26.65 -4.27
CA ARG A 21 -10.05 25.40 -3.51
C ARG A 21 -10.12 25.62 -2.01
N LEU A 22 -9.42 26.64 -1.50
CA LEU A 22 -9.44 26.97 -0.07
C LEU A 22 -10.85 27.36 0.39
N ALA A 23 -11.60 28.11 -0.42
CA ALA A 23 -12.98 28.47 -0.07
C ALA A 23 -13.91 27.23 0.03
N LEU A 24 -13.67 26.19 -0.79
CA LEU A 24 -14.37 24.91 -0.70
C LEU A 24 -13.94 24.11 0.54
N GLU A 25 -12.64 24.04 0.81
CA GLU A 25 -12.08 23.31 1.97
C GLU A 25 -12.54 23.92 3.30
N ASP A 26 -12.58 25.25 3.37
CA ASP A 26 -13.09 26.03 4.50
C ASP A 26 -14.63 25.97 4.64
N GLY A 27 -15.33 25.33 3.68
CA GLY A 27 -16.78 25.18 3.70
C GLY A 27 -17.56 26.47 3.48
N LEU A 28 -16.90 27.53 2.97
CA LEU A 28 -17.52 28.83 2.72
C LEU A 28 -18.19 28.86 1.34
N LEU A 29 -17.60 28.22 0.34
CA LEU A 29 -18.20 28.03 -0.97
C LEU A 29 -18.96 26.70 -0.98
N THR A 30 -20.29 26.75 -1.10
CA THR A 30 -21.13 25.55 -1.19
C THR A 30 -22.00 25.59 -2.46
N GLN A 31 -22.69 24.50 -2.77
CA GLN A 31 -23.63 24.45 -3.89
C GLN A 31 -24.88 25.33 -3.67
N GLU A 32 -25.14 25.72 -2.43
CA GLU A 32 -26.28 26.57 -2.06
C GLU A 32 -26.01 28.05 -2.34
N ASN A 33 -24.73 28.45 -2.45
CA ASN A 33 -24.36 29.85 -2.65
C ASN A 33 -24.01 30.15 -4.11
N THR A 34 -24.32 31.38 -4.52
CA THR A 34 -23.92 31.93 -5.82
C THR A 34 -22.46 32.39 -5.82
N PHE A 35 -21.74 32.06 -6.89
CA PHE A 35 -20.31 32.37 -7.04
C PHE A 35 -20.03 33.15 -8.33
N PHE A 36 -19.28 34.24 -8.22
CA PHE A 36 -18.85 35.05 -9.37
C PHE A 36 -17.34 35.17 -9.45
N ASP A 37 -16.75 34.83 -10.59
CA ASP A 37 -15.31 34.94 -10.83
C ASP A 37 -14.98 36.22 -11.62
N TYR A 38 -14.45 37.22 -10.93
CA TYR A 38 -14.06 38.52 -11.49
C TYR A 38 -12.61 38.44 -11.99
N GLY A 39 -12.47 38.34 -13.32
CA GLY A 39 -11.20 38.04 -13.98
C GLY A 39 -11.00 36.55 -14.19
N CYS A 40 -12.05 35.83 -14.64
CA CYS A 40 -12.05 34.37 -14.74
C CYS A 40 -11.05 33.80 -15.76
N GLY A 41 -10.38 34.64 -16.54
CA GLY A 41 -9.50 34.24 -17.63
C GLY A 41 -10.23 33.29 -18.57
N ARG A 42 -9.62 32.13 -18.82
CA ARG A 42 -10.17 31.10 -19.72
C ARG A 42 -11.35 30.30 -19.12
N GLY A 43 -11.81 30.62 -17.91
CA GLY A 43 -12.99 30.00 -17.29
C GLY A 43 -12.78 28.58 -16.75
N GLY A 44 -11.54 28.17 -16.49
CA GLY A 44 -11.23 26.81 -16.04
C GLY A 44 -11.85 26.45 -14.68
N ASP A 45 -11.88 27.38 -13.74
CA ASP A 45 -12.52 27.18 -12.43
C ASP A 45 -14.03 27.07 -12.56
N LEU A 46 -14.65 27.96 -13.35
CA LEU A 46 -16.09 27.95 -13.63
C LEU A 46 -16.54 26.64 -14.27
N GLN A 47 -15.84 26.14 -15.29
CA GLN A 47 -16.18 24.85 -15.92
C GLN A 47 -16.16 23.69 -14.92
N ARG A 48 -15.18 23.66 -14.03
CA ARG A 48 -15.03 22.60 -13.02
C ARG A 48 -16.07 22.71 -11.91
N LEU A 49 -16.39 23.92 -11.48
CA LEU A 49 -17.45 24.18 -10.51
C LEU A 49 -18.84 23.83 -11.08
N LYS A 50 -19.14 24.19 -12.33
CA LYS A 50 -20.40 23.82 -13.01
C LYS A 50 -20.60 22.32 -13.11
N ARG A 51 -19.56 21.55 -13.47
CA ARG A 51 -19.63 20.06 -13.49
C ARG A 51 -19.94 19.46 -12.11
N LYS A 52 -19.61 20.18 -11.04
CA LYS A 52 -19.90 19.80 -9.66
C LYS A 52 -21.21 20.40 -9.15
N GLY A 53 -22.05 20.97 -10.01
CA GLY A 53 -23.39 21.49 -9.65
C GLY A 53 -23.40 22.85 -8.95
N PHE A 54 -22.30 23.62 -8.97
CA PHE A 54 -22.28 24.96 -8.38
C PHE A 54 -22.92 26.00 -9.30
N GLN A 55 -23.63 26.96 -8.71
CA GLN A 55 -24.16 28.12 -9.41
C GLN A 55 -23.04 29.16 -9.56
N CYS A 56 -22.37 29.16 -10.72
CA CYS A 56 -21.29 30.10 -10.97
C CYS A 56 -21.30 30.79 -12.34
N GLU A 57 -20.93 32.06 -12.31
CA GLU A 57 -20.73 32.93 -13.46
C GLU A 57 -19.39 33.65 -13.34
N GLY A 58 -18.94 34.31 -14.40
CA GLY A 58 -17.72 35.10 -14.31
C GLY A 58 -17.50 35.95 -15.54
N TRP A 59 -16.60 36.91 -15.38
CA TRP A 59 -16.29 37.92 -16.38
C TRP A 59 -14.78 38.05 -16.54
N ASP A 60 -14.33 38.30 -17.75
CA ASP A 60 -12.94 38.62 -18.03
C ASP A 60 -12.86 39.63 -19.18
N PRO A 61 -12.08 40.71 -19.06
CA PRO A 61 -12.04 41.78 -20.05
C PRO A 61 -11.58 41.34 -21.45
N LYS A 62 -10.95 40.17 -21.59
CA LYS A 62 -10.56 39.62 -22.89
C LYS A 62 -11.27 38.31 -23.23
N TYR A 63 -11.33 37.38 -22.28
CA TYR A 63 -11.79 36.02 -22.55
C TYR A 63 -13.31 35.86 -22.43
N CYS A 64 -13.98 36.77 -21.72
CA CYS A 64 -15.44 36.81 -21.61
C CYS A 64 -15.92 38.26 -21.45
N PRO A 65 -15.68 39.14 -22.45
CA PRO A 65 -15.92 40.57 -22.33
C PRO A 65 -17.41 40.93 -22.28
N ASP A 66 -18.24 40.15 -22.97
CA ASP A 66 -19.68 40.37 -23.11
C ASP A 66 -20.49 39.81 -21.93
N ALA A 67 -19.84 39.14 -20.96
CA ALA A 67 -20.52 38.66 -19.77
C ALA A 67 -20.92 39.83 -18.85
N GLU A 68 -22.10 39.73 -18.26
CA GLU A 68 -22.56 40.72 -17.29
C GLU A 68 -21.81 40.56 -15.96
N LYS A 69 -21.38 41.69 -15.37
CA LYS A 69 -20.82 41.73 -14.02
C LYS A 69 -21.95 41.62 -13.00
N LYS A 70 -22.27 40.38 -12.60
CA LYS A 70 -23.37 40.10 -11.67
C LYS A 70 -22.94 40.09 -10.22
N SER A 71 -23.82 40.56 -9.34
CA SER A 71 -23.66 40.37 -7.91
C SER A 71 -23.82 38.91 -7.53
N SER A 72 -23.06 38.45 -6.54
CA SER A 72 -23.12 37.09 -6.01
C SER A 72 -22.74 37.07 -4.55
N GLU A 73 -23.16 36.02 -3.85
CA GLU A 73 -22.83 35.80 -2.44
C GLU A 73 -21.31 35.76 -2.25
N ILE A 74 -20.61 35.07 -3.14
CA ILE A 74 -19.16 34.95 -3.11
C ILE A 74 -18.58 35.46 -4.42
N VAL A 75 -17.68 36.44 -4.33
CA VAL A 75 -16.92 36.92 -5.49
C VAL A 75 -15.46 36.50 -5.34
N ASN A 76 -14.90 35.87 -6.37
CA ASN A 76 -13.47 35.61 -6.47
C ASN A 76 -12.80 36.70 -7.31
N PHE A 77 -11.83 37.38 -6.71
CA PHE A 77 -10.95 38.33 -7.36
C PHE A 77 -9.54 37.72 -7.42
N GLY A 78 -9.43 36.69 -8.26
CA GLY A 78 -8.31 35.76 -8.26
C GLY A 78 -7.15 36.19 -9.16
N TYR A 79 -6.00 36.55 -8.58
CA TYR A 79 -4.78 36.93 -9.31
C TYR A 79 -4.94 38.10 -10.31
N VAL A 80 -5.96 38.95 -10.10
CA VAL A 80 -6.22 40.12 -10.95
C VAL A 80 -5.37 41.32 -10.52
N LEU A 81 -5.16 41.50 -9.20
CA LEU A 81 -4.38 42.63 -8.68
C LEU A 81 -2.95 42.65 -9.23
N ASN A 82 -2.30 41.49 -9.34
CA ASN A 82 -0.91 41.42 -9.78
C ASN A 82 -0.71 41.79 -11.26
N VAL A 83 -1.76 41.79 -12.09
CA VAL A 83 -1.61 42.05 -13.54
C VAL A 83 -1.96 43.48 -13.96
N ILE A 84 -2.39 44.34 -13.03
CA ILE A 84 -2.77 45.73 -13.29
C ILE A 84 -1.63 46.68 -12.91
N GLU A 85 -1.00 47.31 -13.90
CA GLU A 85 0.15 48.20 -13.72
C GLU A 85 -0.17 49.61 -13.23
N ASN A 86 -1.45 50.01 -13.24
CA ASN A 86 -1.89 51.30 -12.74
C ASN A 86 -2.41 51.14 -11.30
N PRO A 87 -1.78 51.79 -10.30
CA PRO A 87 -2.23 51.72 -8.91
C PRO A 87 -3.68 52.20 -8.70
N GLN A 88 -4.10 53.28 -9.36
CA GLN A 88 -5.47 53.79 -9.23
C GLN A 88 -6.49 52.83 -9.83
N GLU A 89 -6.14 52.19 -10.96
CA GLU A 89 -6.98 51.16 -11.58
C GLU A 89 -7.10 49.91 -10.70
N ARG A 90 -6.01 49.51 -10.00
CA ARG A 90 -6.07 48.40 -9.02
C ARG A 90 -7.09 48.68 -7.92
N VAL A 91 -7.06 49.88 -7.36
CA VAL A 91 -8.00 50.30 -6.32
C VAL A 91 -9.43 50.25 -6.85
N HIS A 92 -9.67 50.87 -8.00
CA HIS A 92 -11.01 50.90 -8.60
C HIS A 92 -11.53 49.49 -8.91
N THR A 93 -10.69 48.63 -9.48
CA THR A 93 -11.07 47.25 -9.84
C THR A 93 -11.36 46.41 -8.60
N LEU A 94 -10.57 46.56 -7.53
CA LEU A 94 -10.82 45.90 -6.25
C LEU A 94 -12.17 46.35 -5.66
N GLN A 95 -12.47 47.65 -5.70
CA GLN A 95 -13.74 48.20 -5.21
C GLN A 95 -14.93 47.73 -6.04
N GLN A 96 -14.78 47.59 -7.36
CA GLN A 96 -15.81 47.01 -8.24
C GLN A 96 -16.05 45.53 -7.93
N ALA A 97 -15.01 44.73 -7.73
CA ALA A 97 -15.17 43.34 -7.33
C ALA A 97 -15.87 43.25 -5.96
N TRP A 98 -15.54 44.15 -5.03
CA TRP A 98 -16.20 44.25 -3.74
C TRP A 98 -17.68 44.63 -3.82
N SER A 99 -18.06 45.55 -4.71
CA SER A 99 -19.46 45.95 -4.86
C SER A 99 -20.37 44.82 -5.36
N LEU A 100 -19.80 43.81 -6.02
CA LEU A 100 -20.53 42.62 -6.46
C LEU A 100 -20.67 41.56 -5.37
N ALA A 101 -19.84 41.61 -4.33
CA ALA A 101 -19.83 40.63 -3.24
C ALA A 101 -20.91 40.96 -2.20
N GLN A 102 -21.91 40.07 -2.07
CA GLN A 102 -22.99 40.21 -1.09
C GLN A 102 -22.58 39.70 0.30
N ASN A 103 -21.79 38.61 0.38
CA ASN A 103 -21.34 38.02 1.65
C ASN A 103 -19.82 38.07 1.79
N MET A 104 -19.08 37.61 0.78
CA MET A 104 -17.63 37.44 0.86
C MET A 104 -16.92 37.76 -0.46
N LEU A 105 -15.78 38.43 -0.36
CA LEU A 105 -14.82 38.60 -1.44
C LEU A 105 -13.54 37.83 -1.13
N ILE A 106 -13.11 37.01 -2.08
CA ILE A 106 -11.82 36.32 -2.06
C ILE A 106 -10.85 37.17 -2.87
N VAL A 107 -9.78 37.66 -2.23
CA VAL A 107 -8.74 38.44 -2.90
C VAL A 107 -7.47 37.62 -2.94
N SER A 108 -6.90 37.43 -4.14
CA SER A 108 -5.57 36.81 -4.25
C SER A 108 -4.66 37.52 -5.23
N ALA A 109 -3.37 37.51 -4.90
CA ALA A 109 -2.30 38.06 -5.73
C ALA A 109 -1.03 37.19 -5.62
N GLN A 110 -0.11 37.36 -6.58
CA GLN A 110 1.18 36.68 -6.53
C GLN A 110 2.00 37.20 -5.34
N HIS A 111 2.54 36.28 -4.53
CA HIS A 111 3.35 36.62 -3.36
C HIS A 111 4.83 36.79 -3.74
N VAL A 112 5.60 37.61 -3.01
CA VAL A 112 7.04 37.79 -3.28
C VAL A 112 7.82 36.47 -3.28
N MET A 113 7.46 35.51 -2.41
CA MET A 113 8.10 34.18 -2.39
C MET A 113 7.85 33.33 -3.65
N SER A 114 6.82 33.67 -4.45
CA SER A 114 6.55 33.02 -5.73
C SER A 114 7.20 33.72 -6.92
N ALA A 115 7.99 34.78 -6.69
CA ALA A 115 8.65 35.53 -7.74
C ALA A 115 9.83 34.76 -8.33
N ASN A 116 9.72 34.33 -9.58
CA ASN A 116 10.86 33.90 -10.37
C ASN A 116 11.35 35.09 -11.20
N LEU A 117 12.32 35.83 -10.67
CA LEU A 117 12.79 37.10 -11.23
C LEU A 117 13.90 36.93 -12.30
N LYS A 118 14.23 35.69 -12.69
CA LYS A 118 15.17 35.45 -13.79
C LYS A 118 14.59 36.13 -15.05
N ASP A 119 15.31 37.14 -15.55
CA ASP A 119 15.01 37.92 -16.75
C ASP A 119 13.83 38.92 -16.67
N ALA A 120 13.32 39.25 -15.47
CA ALA A 120 12.26 40.25 -15.29
C ALA A 120 12.83 41.67 -15.10
N LYS A 121 12.36 42.66 -15.87
CA LYS A 121 12.81 44.06 -15.76
C LYS A 121 11.92 44.83 -14.78
N PRO A 122 12.47 45.55 -13.78
CA PRO A 122 11.68 46.45 -12.94
C PRO A 122 10.89 47.45 -13.77
N TYR A 123 9.60 47.61 -13.48
CA TYR A 123 8.72 48.56 -14.16
C TYR A 123 7.64 49.05 -13.21
N LYS A 124 7.62 50.37 -12.95
CA LYS A 124 6.79 50.98 -11.90
C LYS A 124 7.01 50.27 -10.56
N ASP A 125 5.94 49.76 -9.94
CA ASP A 125 5.98 49.05 -8.66
C ASP A 125 5.87 47.52 -8.82
N GLY A 126 6.22 47.01 -10.01
CA GLY A 126 6.28 45.59 -10.31
C GLY A 126 7.35 45.29 -11.37
N TYR A 127 7.11 44.25 -12.16
CA TYR A 127 8.08 43.76 -13.15
C TYR A 127 7.43 43.50 -14.51
N LEU A 128 8.16 43.79 -15.59
CA LEU A 128 7.83 43.35 -16.94
C LEU A 128 8.59 42.07 -17.28
N THR A 129 7.82 41.08 -17.74
CA THR A 129 8.35 39.82 -18.28
C THR A 129 8.79 39.98 -19.73
N GLN A 130 9.60 39.05 -20.25
CA GLN A 130 10.00 39.00 -21.67
C GLN A 130 8.81 38.93 -22.65
N ARG A 131 7.63 38.52 -22.19
CA ARG A 131 6.38 38.45 -22.97
C ARG A 131 5.56 39.75 -22.93
N SER A 132 6.13 40.84 -22.41
CA SER A 132 5.46 42.13 -22.19
C SER A 132 4.21 42.01 -21.32
N THR A 133 4.27 41.16 -20.28
CA THR A 133 3.22 41.10 -19.24
C THR A 133 3.74 41.71 -17.95
N PHE A 134 2.91 42.53 -17.30
CA PHE A 134 3.18 43.13 -16.00
C PHE A 134 2.81 42.15 -14.88
N GLN A 135 3.67 42.07 -13.86
CA GLN A 135 3.42 41.31 -12.64
C GLN A 135 3.89 42.11 -11.42
N LYS A 136 2.97 42.44 -10.53
CA LYS A 136 3.26 42.93 -9.18
C LYS A 136 3.22 41.76 -8.19
N TYR A 137 4.30 41.58 -7.46
CA TYR A 137 4.36 40.64 -6.35
C TYR A 137 4.12 41.42 -5.06
N PHE A 138 3.24 40.90 -4.20
CA PHE A 138 2.89 41.53 -2.95
C PHE A 138 3.51 40.78 -1.77
N GLU A 139 3.97 41.53 -0.77
CA GLU A 139 4.20 40.96 0.55
C GLU A 139 2.87 40.71 1.26
N GLN A 140 2.83 39.76 2.20
CA GLN A 140 1.60 39.43 2.92
C GLN A 140 1.02 40.63 3.66
N GLN A 141 1.86 41.44 4.32
CA GLN A 141 1.43 42.62 5.07
C GLN A 141 1.03 43.78 4.13
N GLU A 142 1.75 43.96 3.02
CA GLU A 142 1.41 44.94 1.97
C GLU A 142 0.02 44.66 1.39
N LEU A 143 -0.24 43.41 1.00
CA LEU A 143 -1.55 43.04 0.43
C LEU A 143 -2.68 43.22 1.44
N LYS A 144 -2.45 42.83 2.71
CA LYS A 144 -3.42 43.05 3.79
C LYS A 144 -3.75 44.54 3.94
N ALA A 145 -2.73 45.38 4.08
CA ALA A 145 -2.91 46.82 4.25
C ALA A 145 -3.62 47.44 3.04
N PHE A 146 -3.26 47.03 1.82
CA PHE A 146 -3.92 47.48 0.60
C PHE A 146 -5.42 47.16 0.57
N ILE A 147 -5.79 45.92 0.92
CA ILE A 147 -7.19 45.49 0.97
C ILE A 147 -7.97 46.30 2.03
N GLU A 148 -7.44 46.35 3.25
CA GLU A 148 -8.14 46.98 4.38
C GLU A 148 -8.27 48.50 4.21
N GLN A 149 -7.24 49.15 3.67
CA GLN A 149 -7.26 50.59 3.39
C GLN A 149 -8.28 50.96 2.30
N HIS A 150 -8.42 50.14 1.25
CA HIS A 150 -9.27 50.51 0.11
C HIS A 150 -10.70 49.98 0.18
N LEU A 151 -10.93 48.94 0.99
CA LEU A 151 -12.27 48.41 1.26
C LEU A 151 -12.85 48.87 2.59
N GLN A 152 -12.04 49.46 3.49
CA GLN A 152 -12.44 49.90 4.83
C GLN A 152 -13.05 48.78 5.69
N VAL A 153 -12.63 47.53 5.44
CA VAL A 153 -13.09 46.33 6.14
C VAL A 153 -11.89 45.46 6.46
N LYS A 154 -11.87 44.85 7.65
CA LYS A 154 -10.79 43.92 8.06
C LYS A 154 -10.78 42.68 7.17
N SER A 155 -9.57 42.24 6.82
CA SER A 155 -9.35 41.05 6.01
C SER A 155 -8.82 39.90 6.86
N VAL A 156 -9.13 38.66 6.47
CA VAL A 156 -8.64 37.46 7.15
C VAL A 156 -7.60 36.76 6.26
N PRO A 157 -6.35 36.59 6.71
CA PRO A 157 -5.35 35.85 5.96
C PRO A 157 -5.63 34.35 5.97
N VAL A 158 -5.68 33.74 4.79
CA VAL A 158 -6.00 32.30 4.64
C VAL A 158 -4.76 31.51 4.19
N ALA A 159 -3.99 32.08 3.26
CA ALA A 159 -2.72 31.54 2.80
C ALA A 159 -1.81 32.69 2.32
N PRO A 160 -0.52 32.44 2.03
CA PRO A 160 0.34 33.44 1.38
C PRO A 160 -0.29 33.96 0.10
N GLY A 161 -0.51 35.28 0.02
CA GLY A 161 -1.14 35.99 -1.08
C GLY A 161 -2.66 35.83 -1.19
N ILE A 162 -3.37 35.29 -0.18
CA ILE A 162 -4.82 35.04 -0.24
C ILE A 162 -5.53 35.51 1.04
N PHE A 163 -6.57 36.31 0.85
CA PHE A 163 -7.38 36.90 1.92
C PHE A 163 -8.88 36.71 1.65
N TYR A 164 -9.65 36.52 2.71
CA TYR A 164 -11.11 36.67 2.68
C TYR A 164 -11.50 38.01 3.29
N VAL A 165 -12.49 38.66 2.68
CA VAL A 165 -13.12 39.89 3.17
C VAL A 165 -14.61 39.61 3.29
N PHE A 166 -15.16 39.74 4.50
CA PHE A 166 -16.57 39.45 4.78
C PHE A 166 -17.35 40.76 4.90
N ARG A 167 -18.58 40.77 4.38
CA ARG A 167 -19.51 41.90 4.50
C ARG A 167 -20.03 42.04 5.92
N ASP A 168 -20.34 40.90 6.53
CA ASP A 168 -20.84 40.81 7.90
C ASP A 168 -19.71 40.41 8.86
N GLU A 169 -19.52 41.20 9.91
CA GLU A 169 -18.55 40.92 10.98
C GLU A 169 -18.90 39.63 11.74
N SER A 170 -20.19 39.27 11.83
CA SER A 170 -20.64 38.02 12.44
C SER A 170 -20.16 36.79 11.66
N GLN A 171 -20.18 36.85 10.32
CA GLN A 171 -19.67 35.79 9.45
C GLN A 171 -18.14 35.67 9.57
N ARG A 172 -17.45 36.82 9.68
CA ARG A 172 -16.00 36.86 9.93
C ARG A 172 -15.65 36.18 11.26
N GLU A 173 -16.32 36.54 12.34
CA GLU A 173 -16.08 35.95 13.66
C GLU A 173 -16.50 34.48 13.73
N ASN A 174 -17.56 34.07 13.03
CA ASN A 174 -17.94 32.66 12.92
C ASN A 174 -16.83 31.85 12.23
N TYR A 175 -16.31 32.33 11.09
CA TYR A 175 -15.18 31.69 10.40
C TYR A 175 -13.93 31.60 11.28
N LEU A 176 -13.55 32.70 11.95
CA LEU A 176 -12.39 32.71 12.86
C LEU A 176 -12.61 31.76 14.04
N SER A 177 -13.81 31.72 14.62
CA SER A 177 -14.14 30.82 15.73
C SER A 177 -14.05 29.35 15.31
N GLN A 178 -14.50 28.99 14.09
CA GLN A 178 -14.39 27.63 13.57
C GLN A 178 -12.93 27.24 13.26
N ARG A 179 -12.11 28.21 12.83
CA ARG A 179 -10.68 28.03 12.57
C ARG A 179 -9.85 27.83 13.84
N TYR A 180 -10.19 28.54 14.93
CA TYR A 180 -9.46 28.45 16.21
C TYR A 180 -10.07 27.45 17.21
N ARG A 181 -11.29 26.95 16.96
CA ARG A 181 -11.85 25.83 17.73
C ARG A 181 -11.06 24.57 17.47
N ARG A 182 -10.69 23.88 18.55
CA ARG A 182 -10.17 22.50 18.52
C ARG A 182 -11.26 21.63 17.87
N GLN A 183 -11.06 21.21 16.63
CA GLN A 183 -11.99 20.31 15.95
C GLN A 183 -12.02 18.97 16.71
N THR A 184 -13.07 18.72 17.48
CA THR A 184 -13.56 17.35 17.62
C THR A 184 -14.35 17.09 16.35
N ALA A 185 -13.71 16.43 15.39
CA ALA A 185 -14.31 16.20 14.08
C ALA A 185 -15.64 15.45 14.24
N ARG A 186 -16.73 16.02 13.71
CA ARG A 186 -17.87 15.20 13.28
C ARG A 186 -17.33 14.18 12.26
N PRO A 187 -17.68 12.89 12.33
CA PRO A 187 -17.34 11.96 11.27
C PRO A 187 -18.09 12.36 10.00
N ARG A 188 -17.42 13.09 9.10
CA ARG A 188 -17.84 13.15 7.69
C ARG A 188 -17.68 11.73 7.17
N GLU A 189 -18.72 11.14 6.60
CA GLU A 189 -18.53 9.96 5.75
C GLU A 189 -17.49 10.35 4.69
N LEU A 190 -16.29 9.76 4.78
CA LEU A 190 -15.23 10.15 3.87
C LEU A 190 -15.70 9.80 2.45
N VAL A 191 -15.42 10.63 1.46
CA VAL A 191 -15.69 10.30 0.03
C VAL A 191 -15.08 8.94 -0.34
N SER A 192 -14.03 8.51 0.35
CA SER A 192 -13.45 7.17 0.26
C SER A 192 -14.39 6.03 0.69
N ASP A 193 -15.30 6.29 1.61
CA ASP A 193 -16.24 5.33 2.18
C ASP A 193 -17.39 5.10 1.21
N LEU A 194 -17.88 6.17 0.56
CA LEU A 194 -18.83 6.10 -0.54
C LEU A 194 -18.22 5.39 -1.75
N LEU A 195 -17.00 5.76 -2.17
CA LEU A 195 -16.31 5.10 -3.29
C LEU A 195 -16.04 3.62 -3.02
N PHE A 196 -15.60 3.27 -1.80
CA PHE A 196 -15.38 1.88 -1.40
C PHE A 196 -16.69 1.07 -1.43
N THR A 197 -17.78 1.66 -0.94
CA THR A 197 -19.10 1.00 -0.93
C THR A 197 -19.70 0.88 -2.32
N GLN A 198 -19.52 1.89 -3.18
CA GLN A 198 -20.05 1.91 -4.55
C GLN A 198 -19.30 0.96 -5.50
N HIS A 199 -18.01 0.72 -5.26
CA HIS A 199 -17.14 -0.05 -6.16
C HIS A 199 -16.49 -1.25 -5.49
N GLN A 200 -17.19 -1.95 -4.58
CA GLN A 200 -16.65 -3.08 -3.82
C GLN A 200 -15.94 -4.14 -4.69
N VAL A 201 -16.52 -4.47 -5.86
CA VAL A 201 -15.93 -5.45 -6.79
C VAL A 201 -14.55 -5.01 -7.27
N LEU A 202 -14.39 -3.73 -7.64
CA LEU A 202 -13.11 -3.18 -8.09
C LEU A 202 -12.04 -3.26 -6.99
N PHE A 203 -12.42 -2.94 -5.74
CA PHE A 203 -11.52 -3.07 -4.60
C PHE A 203 -11.18 -4.52 -4.27
N GLN A 204 -12.13 -5.46 -4.43
CA GLN A 204 -11.88 -6.88 -4.23
C GLN A 204 -10.86 -7.42 -5.24
N THR A 205 -10.98 -7.09 -6.53
CA THR A 205 -9.99 -7.46 -7.55
C THR A 205 -8.60 -6.96 -7.19
N ILE A 206 -8.48 -5.72 -6.69
CA ILE A 206 -7.18 -5.18 -6.23
C ILE A 206 -6.66 -5.97 -5.03
N MET A 207 -7.50 -6.32 -4.06
CA MET A 207 -7.09 -7.11 -2.88
C MET A 207 -6.61 -8.49 -3.27
N ASP A 208 -7.34 -9.19 -4.13
CA ASP A 208 -6.99 -10.54 -4.57
C ASP A 208 -5.67 -10.53 -5.34
N PHE A 209 -5.51 -9.59 -6.28
CA PHE A 209 -4.26 -9.40 -7.01
C PHE A 209 -3.09 -9.07 -6.07
N TYR A 210 -3.29 -8.14 -5.13
CA TYR A 210 -2.23 -7.76 -4.19
C TYR A 210 -1.88 -8.92 -3.25
N THR A 211 -2.85 -9.73 -2.84
CA THR A 211 -2.62 -10.92 -2.00
C THR A 211 -1.76 -11.96 -2.72
N ASP A 212 -1.99 -12.15 -4.02
CA ASP A 212 -1.22 -13.07 -4.86
C ASP A 212 0.18 -12.53 -5.19
N ARG A 213 0.31 -11.26 -5.60
CA ARG A 213 1.57 -10.71 -6.15
C ARG A 213 2.37 -9.84 -5.20
N GLY A 214 1.76 -9.35 -4.12
CA GLY A 214 2.36 -8.41 -3.17
C GLY A 214 2.63 -7.03 -3.75
N ARG A 215 2.07 -6.69 -4.90
CA ARG A 215 2.22 -5.38 -5.56
C ARG A 215 0.91 -4.96 -6.21
N LEU A 216 0.83 -3.71 -6.65
CA LEU A 216 -0.30 -3.25 -7.44
C LEU A 216 -0.27 -3.82 -8.86
N PRO A 217 -1.45 -4.10 -9.46
CA PRO A 217 -1.54 -4.47 -10.86
C PRO A 217 -1.22 -3.28 -11.74
N GLU A 218 -0.58 -3.54 -12.88
CA GLU A 218 -0.64 -2.62 -14.01
C GLU A 218 -2.08 -2.58 -14.56
N PRO A 219 -2.55 -1.46 -15.14
CA PRO A 219 -3.92 -1.35 -15.65
C PRO A 219 -4.30 -2.41 -16.70
N THR A 220 -3.33 -3.06 -17.32
CA THR A 220 -3.53 -4.13 -18.31
C THR A 220 -3.49 -5.54 -17.72
N GLU A 221 -3.10 -5.71 -16.46
CA GLU A 221 -3.00 -7.03 -15.81
C GLU A 221 -4.33 -7.53 -15.25
N ILE A 222 -5.30 -6.63 -15.06
CA ILE A 222 -6.64 -6.97 -14.59
C ILE A 222 -7.71 -6.43 -15.55
N PRO A 223 -8.78 -7.18 -15.82
CA PRO A 223 -9.85 -6.75 -16.73
C PRO A 223 -10.47 -5.40 -16.35
N GLU A 224 -10.65 -5.16 -15.05
CA GLU A 224 -11.28 -3.96 -14.50
C GLU A 224 -10.29 -2.77 -14.37
N GLY A 225 -9.07 -2.92 -14.87
CA GLY A 225 -8.02 -1.91 -14.73
C GLY A 225 -8.36 -0.54 -15.33
N PRO A 226 -8.93 -0.48 -16.56
CA PRO A 226 -9.40 0.79 -17.15
C PRO A 226 -10.49 1.47 -16.31
N ASP A 227 -11.43 0.69 -15.76
CA ASP A 227 -12.54 1.21 -14.96
C ASP A 227 -12.04 1.80 -13.63
N ILE A 228 -11.08 1.15 -12.98
CA ILE A 228 -10.42 1.68 -11.78
C ILE A 228 -9.74 3.03 -12.06
N VAL A 229 -9.08 3.16 -13.21
CA VAL A 229 -8.43 4.42 -13.60
C VAL A 229 -9.47 5.50 -13.93
N ALA A 230 -10.58 5.16 -14.58
CA ALA A 230 -11.64 6.10 -14.92
C ALA A 230 -12.39 6.62 -13.69
N GLU A 231 -12.83 5.72 -12.80
CA GLU A 231 -13.70 6.04 -11.66
C GLU A 231 -12.92 6.58 -10.45
N ILE A 232 -11.75 6.00 -10.16
CA ILE A 232 -10.97 6.29 -8.95
C ILE A 232 -9.74 7.16 -9.26
N GLY A 233 -9.25 7.11 -10.49
CA GLY A 233 -8.15 7.93 -11.01
C GLY A 233 -6.81 7.20 -11.15
N SER A 234 -6.47 6.29 -10.24
CA SER A 234 -5.29 5.42 -10.37
C SER A 234 -5.28 4.24 -9.40
N MET A 235 -4.50 3.20 -9.73
CA MET A 235 -4.26 2.04 -8.84
C MET A 235 -3.72 2.46 -7.47
N THR A 236 -2.77 3.41 -7.45
CA THR A 236 -2.19 3.93 -6.20
C THR A 236 -3.21 4.64 -5.34
N LYS A 237 -4.12 5.42 -5.96
CA LYS A 237 -5.21 6.10 -5.23
C LYS A 237 -6.22 5.09 -4.69
N ALA A 238 -6.62 4.11 -5.50
CA ALA A 238 -7.51 3.03 -5.08
C ALA A 238 -6.93 2.27 -3.89
N PHE A 239 -5.67 1.85 -3.96
CA PHE A 239 -5.02 1.17 -2.84
C PHE A 239 -4.81 2.06 -1.61
N GLY A 240 -4.62 3.37 -1.80
CA GLY A 240 -4.57 4.35 -0.70
C GLY A 240 -5.91 4.53 0.03
N ILE A 241 -7.04 4.30 -0.65
CA ILE A 241 -8.36 4.19 -0.01
C ILE A 241 -8.43 2.87 0.78
N LEU A 242 -8.01 1.78 0.15
CA LEU A 242 -8.03 0.45 0.75
C LEU A 242 -7.22 0.38 2.05
N LYS A 243 -5.97 0.87 2.04
CA LYS A 243 -5.10 0.94 3.23
C LYS A 243 -5.70 1.70 4.41
N ARG A 244 -6.64 2.62 4.18
CA ARG A 244 -7.33 3.34 5.27
C ARG A 244 -8.45 2.52 5.91
N LYS A 245 -8.97 1.52 5.19
CA LYS A 245 -10.06 0.63 5.62
C LYS A 245 -9.59 -0.71 6.15
N THR A 246 -8.37 -1.12 5.80
CA THR A 246 -7.75 -2.39 6.18
C THR A 246 -6.46 -2.16 6.96
N ASP A 247 -5.90 -3.20 7.57
CA ASP A 247 -4.60 -3.12 8.25
C ASP A 247 -3.43 -2.90 7.25
N PRO A 248 -2.73 -1.75 7.28
CA PRO A 248 -1.57 -1.52 6.42
C PRO A 248 -0.41 -2.48 6.68
N GLN A 249 -0.26 -2.98 7.92
CA GLN A 249 0.84 -3.90 8.27
C GLN A 249 0.64 -5.27 7.60
N HIS A 250 -0.61 -5.71 7.46
CA HIS A 250 -0.94 -6.93 6.75
C HIS A 250 -0.50 -6.88 5.27
N TRP A 251 -0.79 -5.78 4.57
CA TRP A 251 -0.36 -5.60 3.18
C TRP A 251 1.16 -5.51 3.02
N GLU A 252 1.83 -4.88 3.97
CA GLU A 252 3.28 -4.82 3.97
C GLU A 252 3.90 -6.20 4.16
N LYS A 253 3.32 -7.03 5.05
CA LYS A 253 3.72 -8.41 5.22
C LYS A 253 3.56 -9.22 3.92
N ILE A 254 2.41 -9.11 3.25
CA ILE A 254 2.18 -9.78 1.95
C ILE A 254 3.23 -9.33 0.92
N ARG A 255 3.51 -8.03 0.83
CA ARG A 255 4.54 -7.49 -0.08
C ARG A 255 5.90 -8.13 0.18
N VAL A 256 6.32 -8.19 1.45
CA VAL A 256 7.59 -8.80 1.86
C VAL A 256 7.62 -10.30 1.56
N ASP A 257 6.57 -11.04 1.93
CA ASP A 257 6.48 -12.48 1.71
C ASP A 257 6.59 -12.82 0.19
N ARG A 258 5.91 -12.04 -0.67
CA ARG A 258 5.96 -12.24 -2.13
C ARG A 258 7.28 -11.81 -2.77
N ALA A 259 7.90 -10.76 -2.25
CA ALA A 259 9.26 -10.40 -2.66
C ALA A 259 10.24 -11.53 -2.34
N LEU A 260 10.15 -12.11 -1.13
CA LEU A 260 10.99 -13.24 -0.72
C LEU A 260 10.73 -14.51 -1.56
N ASP A 261 9.47 -14.81 -1.89
CA ASP A 261 9.13 -15.92 -2.81
C ASP A 261 9.86 -15.79 -4.15
N LEU A 262 9.86 -14.58 -4.71
CA LEU A 262 10.53 -14.28 -5.98
C LEU A 262 12.05 -14.50 -5.89
N ILE A 263 12.67 -14.11 -4.78
CA ILE A 263 14.10 -14.33 -4.55
C ILE A 263 14.42 -15.81 -4.34
N VAL A 264 13.58 -16.56 -3.62
CA VAL A 264 13.74 -18.03 -3.50
C VAL A 264 13.66 -18.69 -4.88
N TYR A 265 12.70 -18.32 -5.72
CA TYR A 265 12.60 -18.79 -7.10
C TYR A 265 13.86 -18.47 -7.90
N LEU A 266 14.33 -17.22 -7.90
CA LEU A 266 15.52 -16.81 -8.65
C LEU A 266 16.79 -17.46 -8.11
N ALA A 267 16.89 -17.71 -6.80
CA ALA A 267 18.01 -18.39 -6.17
C ALA A 267 18.12 -19.82 -6.71
N LEU A 268 17.01 -20.56 -6.67
CA LEU A 268 16.97 -21.96 -7.12
C LEU A 268 17.05 -22.08 -8.65
N SER A 269 16.54 -21.12 -9.41
CA SER A 269 16.68 -21.07 -10.88
C SER A 269 18.13 -20.96 -11.35
N ARG A 270 19.08 -20.67 -10.45
CA ARG A 270 20.51 -20.66 -10.77
C ARG A 270 21.03 -22.05 -11.15
N PHE A 271 20.45 -23.13 -10.61
CA PHE A 271 20.85 -24.50 -10.92
C PHE A 271 20.53 -24.91 -12.37
N GLU A 272 19.43 -24.40 -12.93
CA GLU A 272 19.01 -24.66 -14.32
C GLU A 272 19.52 -23.62 -15.32
N GLY A 273 20.11 -22.53 -14.82
CA GLY A 273 20.48 -21.35 -15.60
C GLY A 273 19.32 -20.36 -15.71
N ARG A 274 19.47 -19.19 -15.07
CA ARG A 274 18.43 -18.16 -15.08
C ARG A 274 18.11 -17.71 -16.50
N SER A 275 16.82 -17.67 -16.83
CA SER A 275 16.33 -17.12 -18.09
C SER A 275 16.69 -15.64 -18.23
N LYS A 276 16.81 -15.16 -19.47
CA LYS A 276 16.91 -13.72 -19.76
C LYS A 276 15.62 -13.03 -19.34
N PHE A 277 15.72 -11.78 -18.87
CA PHE A 277 14.57 -11.00 -18.41
C PHE A 277 13.42 -10.95 -19.43
N THR A 278 13.75 -10.77 -20.71
CA THR A 278 12.78 -10.69 -21.82
C THR A 278 12.03 -11.99 -22.09
N HIS A 279 12.55 -13.13 -21.62
CA HIS A 279 11.90 -14.44 -21.77
C HIS A 279 11.00 -14.77 -20.58
N LEU A 280 11.07 -13.99 -19.49
CA LEU A 280 10.18 -14.20 -18.36
C LEU A 280 8.75 -13.80 -18.74
N PRO A 281 7.72 -14.51 -18.25
CA PRO A 281 6.35 -14.06 -18.32
C PRO A 281 6.19 -12.60 -17.88
N LEU A 282 5.36 -11.84 -18.58
CA LEU A 282 5.21 -10.39 -18.35
C LEU A 282 4.85 -10.07 -16.89
N ALA A 283 3.99 -10.88 -16.27
CA ALA A 283 3.63 -10.74 -14.86
C ALA A 283 4.85 -10.86 -13.92
N LEU A 284 5.78 -11.79 -14.19
CA LEU A 284 7.04 -11.92 -13.43
C LEU A 284 7.97 -10.72 -13.68
N GLN A 285 8.00 -10.19 -14.91
CA GLN A 285 8.77 -8.98 -15.21
C GLN A 285 8.29 -7.78 -14.38
N TYR A 286 6.98 -7.63 -14.21
CA TYR A 286 6.40 -6.60 -13.35
C TYR A 286 6.67 -6.85 -11.87
N ASP A 287 6.57 -8.09 -11.39
CA ASP A 287 6.92 -8.43 -9.99
C ASP A 287 8.36 -8.04 -9.66
N ILE A 288 9.30 -8.41 -10.54
CA ILE A 288 10.73 -8.09 -10.39
C ILE A 288 10.95 -6.58 -10.31
N LYS A 289 10.32 -5.81 -11.20
CA LYS A 289 10.45 -4.36 -11.20
C LYS A 289 9.84 -3.73 -9.95
N ALA A 290 8.68 -4.19 -9.51
CA ALA A 290 8.00 -3.62 -8.36
C ALA A 290 8.75 -3.91 -7.05
N HIS A 291 9.26 -5.13 -6.86
CA HIS A 291 9.87 -5.56 -5.61
C HIS A 291 11.37 -5.22 -5.50
N TYR A 292 12.09 -5.26 -6.62
CA TYR A 292 13.57 -5.15 -6.64
C TYR A 292 14.10 -4.08 -7.60
N SER A 293 13.23 -3.29 -8.23
CA SER A 293 13.54 -2.24 -9.23
C SER A 293 14.12 -2.73 -10.55
N SER A 294 15.01 -3.74 -10.54
CA SER A 294 15.61 -4.32 -11.74
C SER A 294 15.85 -5.82 -11.60
N TYR A 295 15.93 -6.52 -12.74
CA TYR A 295 16.25 -7.95 -12.76
C TYR A 295 17.64 -8.26 -12.25
N LYS A 296 18.60 -7.36 -12.51
CA LYS A 296 19.96 -7.48 -12.01
C LYS A 296 19.97 -7.48 -10.48
N ASN A 297 19.32 -6.50 -9.85
CA ASN A 297 19.23 -6.42 -8.39
C ASN A 297 18.56 -7.66 -7.81
N ALA A 298 17.44 -8.12 -8.42
CA ALA A 298 16.76 -9.32 -7.97
C ALA A 298 17.66 -10.56 -8.03
N CYS A 299 18.50 -10.68 -9.07
CA CYS A 299 19.48 -11.76 -9.19
C CYS A 299 20.60 -11.66 -8.14
N GLU A 300 21.07 -10.46 -7.82
CA GLU A 300 22.08 -10.23 -6.77
C GLU A 300 21.53 -10.62 -5.40
N PHE A 301 20.33 -10.17 -5.02
CA PHE A 301 19.66 -10.61 -3.78
C PHE A 301 19.44 -12.13 -3.72
N ALA A 302 19.11 -12.75 -4.85
CA ALA A 302 18.94 -14.19 -4.95
C ALA A 302 20.26 -14.96 -4.82
N ASP A 303 21.36 -14.42 -5.34
CA ASP A 303 22.70 -14.99 -5.15
C ASP A 303 23.12 -14.88 -3.69
N ASP A 304 22.95 -13.71 -3.08
CA ASP A 304 23.28 -13.51 -1.67
C ASP A 304 22.50 -14.48 -0.78
N LEU A 305 21.19 -14.65 -1.01
CA LEU A 305 20.38 -15.63 -0.30
C LEU A 305 20.91 -17.05 -0.51
N LEU A 306 21.20 -17.45 -1.75
CA LEU A 306 21.72 -18.78 -2.08
C LEU A 306 23.07 -19.08 -1.42
N PHE A 307 23.99 -18.13 -1.40
CA PHE A 307 25.28 -18.33 -0.73
C PHE A 307 25.14 -18.29 0.80
N SER A 308 24.19 -17.51 1.33
CA SER A 308 23.98 -17.37 2.77
C SER A 308 23.58 -18.68 3.46
N VAL A 309 22.91 -19.62 2.76
CA VAL A 309 22.52 -20.90 3.38
C VAL A 309 23.69 -21.83 3.69
N GLY A 310 24.89 -21.54 3.16
CA GLY A 310 26.13 -22.20 3.57
C GLY A 310 26.67 -21.72 4.92
N ASN A 311 26.16 -20.62 5.46
CA ASN A 311 26.58 -20.05 6.73
C ASN A 311 25.72 -20.55 7.90
N LEU A 312 26.34 -21.22 8.86
CA LEU A 312 25.64 -21.77 10.02
C LEU A 312 24.98 -20.71 10.91
N ASP A 313 25.52 -19.50 11.01
CA ASP A 313 24.93 -18.45 11.85
C ASP A 313 23.66 -17.85 11.20
N VAL A 314 23.66 -17.73 9.87
CA VAL A 314 22.46 -17.39 9.10
C VAL A 314 21.37 -18.45 9.32
N LEU A 315 21.72 -19.73 9.18
CA LEU A 315 20.79 -20.82 9.42
C LEU A 315 20.28 -20.86 10.87
N LYS A 316 21.13 -20.62 11.87
CA LYS A 316 20.69 -20.52 13.28
C LYS A 316 19.64 -19.42 13.45
N GLY A 317 19.85 -18.26 12.83
CA GLY A 317 18.87 -17.16 12.79
C GLY A 317 17.56 -17.59 12.15
N ALA A 318 17.63 -18.25 10.99
CA ALA A 318 16.47 -18.77 10.28
C ALA A 318 15.68 -19.78 11.13
N PHE A 319 16.35 -20.76 11.76
CA PHE A 319 15.71 -21.71 12.67
C PHE A 319 15.05 -21.02 13.87
N LYS A 320 15.64 -19.97 14.43
CA LYS A 320 15.05 -19.20 15.55
C LYS A 320 13.77 -18.48 15.13
N ASN A 321 13.71 -18.00 13.89
CA ASN A 321 12.55 -17.30 13.34
C ASN A 321 11.50 -18.22 12.73
N CYS A 322 11.75 -19.53 12.69
CA CYS A 322 10.84 -20.51 12.14
C CYS A 322 9.60 -20.69 13.03
N LYS A 323 8.42 -20.38 12.50
CA LYS A 323 7.14 -20.42 13.23
C LYS A 323 6.33 -21.70 13.00
N VAL A 324 6.75 -22.53 12.06
CA VAL A 324 6.07 -23.77 11.69
C VAL A 324 7.04 -24.96 11.75
N GLY A 325 6.53 -26.13 12.09
CA GLY A 325 7.32 -27.36 12.21
C GLY A 325 7.73 -27.69 13.62
N LYS A 326 7.99 -28.99 13.83
CA LYS A 326 8.44 -29.54 15.09
C LYS A 326 9.95 -29.34 15.22
N MET A 327 10.33 -28.38 16.05
CA MET A 327 11.72 -28.08 16.35
C MET A 327 12.26 -29.03 17.42
N LEU A 328 13.21 -29.89 17.06
CA LEU A 328 13.99 -30.70 17.98
C LEU A 328 15.38 -30.08 18.18
N PRO A 329 16.17 -30.53 19.18
CA PRO A 329 17.50 -29.99 19.44
C PRO A 329 18.42 -30.01 18.21
N GLN A 330 18.35 -31.08 17.40
CA GLN A 330 19.26 -31.30 16.27
C GLN A 330 18.64 -31.03 14.89
N GLU A 331 17.31 -31.00 14.80
CA GLU A 331 16.58 -31.12 13.54
C GLU A 331 15.25 -30.38 13.59
N LEU A 332 14.81 -29.85 12.45
CA LEU A 332 13.47 -29.35 12.22
C LEU A 332 12.71 -30.37 11.36
N TYR A 333 11.50 -30.73 11.77
CA TYR A 333 10.60 -31.56 10.99
C TYR A 333 9.39 -30.75 10.56
N ILE A 334 9.06 -30.80 9.27
CA ILE A 334 7.86 -30.18 8.71
C ILE A 334 7.14 -31.15 7.79
N HIS A 335 5.82 -31.01 7.68
CA HIS A 335 5.08 -31.57 6.57
C HIS A 335 5.35 -30.76 5.30
N ILE A 336 5.34 -31.38 4.13
CA ILE A 336 5.61 -30.69 2.85
C ILE A 336 4.72 -29.46 2.62
N SER A 337 3.48 -29.48 3.12
CA SER A 337 2.55 -28.35 3.03
C SER A 337 2.99 -27.12 3.83
N ALA A 338 3.93 -27.27 4.77
CA ALA A 338 4.48 -26.20 5.57
C ALA A 338 5.76 -25.59 4.95
N LEU A 339 6.33 -26.21 3.91
CA LEU A 339 7.54 -25.72 3.24
C LEU A 339 7.42 -24.24 2.78
N PRO A 340 6.31 -23.77 2.18
CA PRO A 340 6.17 -22.37 1.78
C PRO A 340 6.20 -21.38 2.95
N HIS A 341 5.90 -21.83 4.18
CA HIS A 341 5.86 -21.01 5.38
C HIS A 341 7.19 -20.97 6.15
N LEU A 342 8.20 -21.68 5.67
CA LEU A 342 9.55 -21.60 6.23
C LEU A 342 10.22 -20.25 5.88
N PRO A 343 11.15 -19.79 6.73
CA PRO A 343 12.09 -18.73 6.36
C PRO A 343 12.77 -19.01 5.01
N PRO A 344 13.03 -17.97 4.19
CA PRO A 344 13.54 -18.14 2.83
C PRO A 344 14.86 -18.92 2.77
N GLU A 345 15.72 -18.79 3.79
CA GLU A 345 16.98 -19.52 3.90
C GLU A 345 16.76 -21.03 4.01
N LEU A 346 15.78 -21.46 4.82
CA LEU A 346 15.47 -22.88 4.98
C LEU A 346 14.79 -23.45 3.73
N ARG A 347 13.99 -22.64 3.04
CA ARG A 347 13.40 -23.00 1.73
C ARG A 347 14.47 -23.16 0.65
N VAL A 348 15.47 -22.28 0.61
CA VAL A 348 16.60 -22.41 -0.31
C VAL A 348 17.47 -23.59 0.05
N LEU A 349 17.74 -23.85 1.34
CA LEU A 349 18.49 -25.02 1.78
C LEU A 349 17.82 -26.34 1.35
N GLU A 350 16.51 -26.46 1.53
CA GLU A 350 15.72 -27.58 1.00
C GLU A 350 15.78 -27.62 -0.53
N GLY A 351 15.58 -26.48 -1.19
CA GLY A 351 15.59 -26.37 -2.63
C GLY A 351 16.94 -26.76 -3.26
N CYS A 352 18.06 -26.51 -2.59
CA CYS A 352 19.38 -27.01 -2.99
C CYS A 352 19.44 -28.54 -2.96
N ALA A 353 18.84 -29.18 -1.95
CA ALA A 353 18.78 -30.64 -1.88
C ALA A 353 17.91 -31.21 -3.00
N ARG A 354 16.75 -30.60 -3.25
CA ARG A 354 15.85 -30.96 -4.35
C ARG A 354 16.47 -30.70 -5.73
N ALA A 355 17.26 -29.64 -5.90
CA ALA A 355 17.99 -29.39 -7.14
C ALA A 355 19.06 -30.45 -7.43
N PHE A 356 19.64 -31.06 -6.38
CA PHE A 356 20.64 -32.11 -6.53
C PHE A 356 20.04 -33.48 -6.90
N ILE A 357 18.92 -33.85 -6.30
CA ILE A 357 18.33 -35.21 -6.42
C ILE A 357 17.03 -35.27 -7.23
N GLY A 358 16.41 -34.13 -7.54
CA GLY A 358 15.10 -34.03 -8.17
C GLY A 358 13.93 -34.02 -7.18
N ASN A 359 12.71 -34.13 -7.71
CA ASN A 359 11.51 -34.28 -6.89
C ASN A 359 11.45 -35.70 -6.31
N ILE A 360 10.98 -35.81 -5.07
CA ILE A 360 10.87 -37.10 -4.37
C ILE A 360 9.40 -37.43 -4.27
N ASP A 361 9.01 -38.49 -4.97
CA ASP A 361 7.65 -38.97 -4.95
C ASP A 361 7.24 -39.43 -3.55
N ASN A 362 5.99 -39.15 -3.19
CA ASN A 362 5.31 -39.56 -1.96
C ASN A 362 5.85 -38.99 -0.63
N ALA A 363 7.06 -38.42 -0.58
CA ALA A 363 7.58 -37.83 0.65
C ALA A 363 6.64 -36.75 1.20
N ASN A 364 6.22 -36.89 2.45
CA ASN A 364 5.28 -35.98 3.11
C ASN A 364 5.87 -35.27 4.32
N ILE A 365 7.03 -35.70 4.81
CA ILE A 365 7.78 -35.01 5.87
C ILE A 365 9.18 -34.67 5.39
N ILE A 366 9.59 -33.42 5.61
CA ILE A 366 10.94 -32.93 5.37
C ILE A 366 11.60 -32.72 6.73
N LYS A 367 12.83 -33.21 6.84
CA LYS A 367 13.68 -33.11 8.01
C LYS A 367 14.94 -32.33 7.65
N ILE A 368 15.15 -31.19 8.29
CA ILE A 368 16.32 -30.33 8.06
C ILE A 368 17.22 -30.37 9.28
N SER A 369 18.49 -30.72 9.12
CA SER A 369 19.45 -30.70 10.22
C SER A 369 19.85 -29.26 10.57
N ARG A 370 19.93 -28.95 11.87
CA ARG A 370 20.27 -27.61 12.37
C ARG A 370 21.77 -27.30 12.33
N PHE A 371 22.60 -28.34 12.25
CA PHE A 371 24.05 -28.22 12.40
C PHE A 371 24.85 -28.90 11.31
N LYS A 372 24.19 -29.69 10.46
CA LYS A 372 24.83 -30.39 9.33
C LYS A 372 24.10 -29.98 8.04
N PRO A 373 24.78 -29.89 6.90
CA PRO A 373 24.16 -29.57 5.62
C PRO A 373 23.43 -30.80 5.07
N LYS A 374 22.36 -31.21 5.78
CA LYS A 374 21.60 -32.43 5.54
C LYS A 374 20.11 -32.11 5.51
N VAL A 375 19.46 -32.60 4.46
CA VAL A 375 18.00 -32.62 4.33
C VAL A 375 17.61 -34.09 4.18
N SER A 376 16.52 -34.51 4.81
CA SER A 376 15.97 -35.84 4.62
C SER A 376 14.49 -35.75 4.32
N TYR A 377 14.03 -36.63 3.46
CA TYR A 377 12.66 -36.72 3.00
C TYR A 377 12.11 -38.06 3.46
N LEU A 378 11.01 -38.02 4.19
CA LEU A 378 10.44 -39.16 4.89
C LEU A 378 9.03 -39.37 4.35
N TYR A 379 8.71 -40.62 4.04
CA TYR A 379 7.38 -41.02 3.60
C TYR A 379 6.67 -41.80 4.70
N TYR A 380 5.55 -41.22 5.15
CA TYR A 380 4.62 -41.84 6.10
C TYR A 380 3.27 -42.08 5.40
N PRO A 381 3.01 -43.29 4.87
CA PRO A 381 1.73 -43.61 4.24
C PRO A 381 0.54 -43.27 5.14
N ASP A 382 -0.58 -42.91 4.52
CA ASP A 382 -1.82 -42.59 5.24
C ASP A 382 -1.66 -41.53 6.36
N PHE A 383 -0.73 -40.58 6.18
CA PHE A 383 -0.41 -39.52 7.16
C PHE A 383 -1.64 -38.87 7.79
N ASP A 384 -2.71 -38.65 7.01
CA ASP A 384 -3.95 -38.04 7.50
C ASP A 384 -4.92 -38.99 8.20
N LYS A 385 -4.89 -40.28 7.83
CA LYS A 385 -5.86 -41.28 8.29
C LYS A 385 -5.37 -42.04 9.52
N ASP A 386 -4.11 -42.48 9.50
CA ASP A 386 -3.48 -43.17 10.62
C ASP A 386 -3.10 -42.15 11.70
N PRO A 387 -3.53 -42.32 12.97
CA PRO A 387 -3.10 -41.43 14.05
C PRO A 387 -1.57 -41.44 14.28
N HIS A 388 -0.90 -42.57 14.03
CA HIS A 388 0.54 -42.78 14.28
C HIS A 388 1.19 -43.50 13.09
N PRO A 389 1.24 -42.85 11.91
CA PRO A 389 1.72 -43.50 10.70
C PRO A 389 3.17 -43.94 10.88
N ARG A 390 3.48 -45.13 10.35
CA ARG A 390 4.83 -45.70 10.31
C ARG A 390 5.64 -45.12 9.15
N LEU A 391 6.94 -44.97 9.38
CA LEU A 391 7.88 -44.61 8.32
C LEU A 391 7.97 -45.78 7.34
N GLU A 392 7.73 -45.52 6.06
CA GLU A 392 7.89 -46.51 4.99
C GLU A 392 9.23 -46.35 4.28
N SER A 393 9.66 -45.12 4.02
CA SER A 393 10.95 -44.87 3.39
C SER A 393 11.57 -43.53 3.82
N SER A 394 12.89 -43.47 3.74
CA SER A 394 13.64 -42.23 3.97
C SER A 394 14.74 -42.05 2.93
N LEU A 395 14.84 -40.84 2.36
CA LEU A 395 15.96 -40.42 1.54
C LEU A 395 16.71 -39.30 2.24
N LEU A 396 17.99 -39.48 2.52
CA LEU A 396 18.87 -38.46 3.09
C LEU A 396 19.74 -37.87 1.98
N VAL A 397 19.86 -36.56 1.95
CA VAL A 397 20.73 -35.79 1.05
C VAL A 397 21.78 -35.05 1.88
N HIS A 398 23.05 -35.25 1.58
CA HIS A 398 24.15 -34.55 2.21
C HIS A 398 24.78 -33.53 1.26
N LEU A 399 24.37 -32.26 1.37
CA LEU A 399 24.79 -31.19 0.46
C LEU A 399 26.31 -30.92 0.48
N GLY A 400 26.95 -31.00 1.64
CA GLY A 400 28.41 -30.76 1.74
C GLY A 400 29.29 -31.90 1.23
N LYS A 401 28.75 -33.11 1.08
CA LYS A 401 29.51 -34.30 0.62
C LYS A 401 29.01 -34.83 -0.72
N TYR A 402 27.96 -34.23 -1.27
CA TYR A 402 27.32 -34.60 -2.52
C TYR A 402 27.03 -36.09 -2.64
N TYR A 403 26.26 -36.62 -1.67
CA TYR A 403 25.73 -37.98 -1.75
C TYR A 403 24.33 -38.07 -1.15
N GLU A 404 23.60 -39.07 -1.59
CA GLU A 404 22.29 -39.47 -1.12
C GLU A 404 22.30 -40.88 -0.50
N SER A 405 21.38 -41.14 0.42
CA SER A 405 21.21 -42.46 1.03
C SER A 405 19.74 -42.75 1.22
N TYR A 406 19.27 -43.81 0.56
CA TYR A 406 17.91 -44.32 0.66
C TYR A 406 17.84 -45.44 1.70
N ARG A 407 16.71 -45.53 2.41
CA ARG A 407 16.40 -46.63 3.32
C ARG A 407 14.92 -46.96 3.25
N ASP A 408 14.64 -48.24 3.04
CA ASP A 408 13.30 -48.83 3.05
C ASP A 408 12.99 -49.44 4.42
N TYR A 409 11.85 -49.09 4.98
CA TYR A 409 11.33 -49.55 6.26
C TYR A 409 10.06 -50.40 6.11
N SER A 410 9.57 -50.65 4.89
CA SER A 410 8.32 -51.39 4.63
C SER A 410 8.30 -52.78 5.25
N LEU A 411 9.46 -53.47 5.27
CA LEU A 411 9.65 -54.80 5.84
C LEU A 411 10.11 -54.79 7.32
N TYR A 412 10.32 -53.61 7.90
CA TYR A 412 10.75 -53.53 9.30
C TYR A 412 9.58 -53.87 10.21
N THR A 413 9.81 -54.76 11.16
CA THR A 413 8.81 -55.14 12.18
C THR A 413 8.61 -54.03 13.22
N ASN A 414 9.62 -53.20 13.44
CA ASN A 414 9.61 -52.09 14.40
C ASN A 414 10.07 -50.76 13.76
N PRO A 415 9.32 -50.21 12.79
CA PRO A 415 9.68 -48.96 12.14
C PRO A 415 9.45 -47.76 13.08
N PRO A 416 10.13 -46.62 12.83
CA PRO A 416 9.77 -45.35 13.46
C PRO A 416 8.32 -44.96 13.14
N ILE A 417 7.66 -44.26 14.08
CA ILE A 417 6.30 -43.74 13.90
C ILE A 417 6.26 -42.25 14.21
N LEU A 418 5.26 -41.54 13.67
CA LEU A 418 5.02 -40.14 14.03
C LEU A 418 4.05 -39.99 15.19
N HIS A 419 4.33 -38.97 15.99
CA HIS A 419 3.48 -38.47 17.07
C HIS A 419 3.30 -36.98 16.93
N ARG A 420 2.21 -36.46 17.49
CA ARG A 420 1.97 -35.01 17.59
C ARG A 420 1.98 -34.33 16.22
N LYS A 421 1.16 -34.87 15.30
CA LYS A 421 1.15 -34.45 13.89
C LYS A 421 0.81 -32.98 13.70
N GLU A 422 0.09 -32.37 14.64
CA GLU A 422 -0.21 -30.93 14.67
C GLU A 422 1.03 -30.04 14.71
N GLU A 423 2.17 -30.56 15.17
CA GLU A 423 3.44 -29.82 15.23
C GLU A 423 4.14 -29.73 13.87
N PHE A 424 3.89 -30.67 12.94
CA PHE A 424 4.56 -30.69 11.63
C PHE A 424 3.87 -29.80 10.59
N VAL A 425 2.60 -29.45 10.79
CA VAL A 425 1.75 -28.75 9.82
C VAL A 425 1.51 -27.29 10.21
N SER A 426 1.13 -26.46 9.24
CA SER A 426 0.79 -25.04 9.49
C SER A 426 -0.55 -24.88 10.20
N GLU A 427 -0.79 -23.73 10.81
CA GLU A 427 -2.05 -23.40 11.51
C GLU A 427 -3.29 -23.54 10.63
N HIS A 428 -3.14 -23.39 9.31
CA HIS A 428 -4.22 -23.48 8.33
C HIS A 428 -4.43 -24.90 7.77
N TYR A 429 -3.69 -25.90 8.26
CA TYR A 429 -3.83 -27.27 7.77
C TYR A 429 -5.19 -27.87 8.19
N PRO A 430 -6.00 -28.42 7.26
CA PRO A 430 -7.40 -28.79 7.53
C PRO A 430 -7.62 -29.74 8.72
N LEU A 431 -6.71 -30.68 8.94
CA LEU A 431 -6.83 -31.68 10.01
C LEU A 431 -6.04 -31.33 11.27
N ARG A 432 -5.40 -30.15 11.35
CA ARG A 432 -4.53 -29.79 12.47
C ARG A 432 -5.25 -29.84 13.82
N GLU A 433 -6.45 -29.29 13.91
CA GLU A 433 -7.22 -29.32 15.16
C GLU A 433 -7.55 -30.74 15.60
N ARG A 434 -7.83 -31.64 14.64
CA ARG A 434 -8.11 -33.04 14.92
C ARG A 434 -6.87 -33.73 15.50
N PHE A 435 -5.69 -33.46 14.93
CA PHE A 435 -4.42 -33.97 15.45
C PHE A 435 -4.13 -33.42 16.86
N ALA A 436 -4.31 -32.12 17.08
CA ALA A 436 -4.09 -31.49 18.38
C ALA A 436 -5.02 -32.04 19.47
N LYS A 437 -6.30 -32.26 19.15
CA LYS A 437 -7.28 -32.90 20.07
C LYS A 437 -6.86 -34.31 20.45
N LEU A 438 -6.36 -35.08 19.48
CA LEU A 438 -5.84 -36.43 19.72
C LEU A 438 -4.63 -36.38 20.66
N THR A 439 -3.63 -35.55 20.35
CA THR A 439 -2.44 -35.41 21.20
C THR A 439 -2.77 -34.95 22.61
N HIS A 440 -3.72 -34.03 22.79
CA HIS A 440 -4.17 -33.63 24.12
C HIS A 440 -4.76 -34.82 24.90
N ALA A 441 -5.58 -35.67 24.25
CA ALA A 441 -6.14 -36.87 24.87
C ALA A 441 -5.05 -37.88 25.25
N GLU A 442 -4.05 -38.07 24.39
CA GLU A 442 -2.91 -38.97 24.62
C GLU A 442 -2.01 -38.52 25.77
N VAL A 443 -1.74 -37.21 25.85
CA VAL A 443 -1.00 -36.62 26.99
C VAL A 443 -1.78 -36.83 28.28
N LYS A 444 -3.09 -36.56 28.29
CA LYS A 444 -3.95 -36.78 29.46
C LYS A 444 -4.02 -38.26 29.88
N ALA A 445 -3.87 -39.17 28.92
CA ALA A 445 -3.83 -40.61 29.16
C ALA A 445 -2.45 -41.12 29.63
N GLY A 446 -1.43 -40.26 29.71
CA GLY A 446 -0.09 -40.63 30.15
C GLY A 446 0.72 -41.39 29.11
N LEU A 447 0.35 -41.34 27.82
CA LEU A 447 1.05 -42.08 26.76
C LEU A 447 2.44 -41.48 26.44
N TYR A 448 2.69 -40.23 26.83
CA TYR A 448 3.95 -39.53 26.60
C TYR A 448 4.90 -39.51 27.81
N GLU A 449 4.60 -40.23 28.90
CA GLU A 449 5.42 -40.26 30.12
C GLU A 449 6.82 -40.85 29.89
N GLN A 450 6.99 -41.71 28.89
CA GLN A 450 8.24 -42.38 28.54
C GLN A 450 8.64 -42.11 27.08
N PRO A 451 9.06 -40.88 26.75
CA PRO A 451 9.25 -40.43 25.36
C PRO A 451 10.31 -41.24 24.59
N LEU A 452 11.27 -41.87 25.28
CA LEU A 452 12.29 -42.73 24.66
C LEU A 452 11.73 -44.06 24.16
N LYS A 453 10.60 -44.55 24.69
CA LYS A 453 10.00 -45.82 24.27
C LYS A 453 9.10 -45.67 23.05
N ILE A 454 8.46 -44.53 22.90
CA ILE A 454 7.33 -44.38 21.98
C ILE A 454 7.75 -44.08 20.54
N GLY A 455 9.00 -43.73 20.26
CA GLY A 455 9.45 -43.36 18.91
C GLY A 455 9.38 -44.50 17.88
N MET A 456 9.29 -45.75 18.34
CA MET A 456 9.22 -46.94 17.50
C MET A 456 7.88 -47.65 17.72
N LYS A 457 7.39 -48.33 16.68
CA LYS A 457 6.07 -48.99 16.66
C LYS A 457 5.84 -49.92 17.86
N GLN A 458 6.76 -50.84 18.14
CA GLN A 458 6.60 -51.84 19.22
C GLN A 458 6.54 -51.18 20.60
N GLY A 459 7.42 -50.20 20.86
CA GLY A 459 7.41 -49.50 22.14
C GLY A 459 6.14 -48.66 22.34
N TRP A 460 5.54 -48.15 21.26
CA TRP A 460 4.22 -47.52 21.31
C TRP A 460 3.11 -48.52 21.62
N GLU A 461 3.09 -49.68 20.96
CA GLU A 461 2.12 -50.76 21.20
C GLU A 461 2.20 -51.29 22.64
N GLU A 462 3.41 -51.40 23.20
CA GLU A 462 3.63 -51.77 24.61
C GLU A 462 3.00 -50.75 25.58
N VAL A 463 3.26 -49.45 25.37
CA VAL A 463 2.68 -48.37 26.19
C VAL A 463 1.16 -48.36 26.11
N LEU A 464 0.58 -48.57 24.92
CA LEU A 464 -0.87 -48.68 24.76
C LEU A 464 -1.46 -49.87 25.53
N LYS A 465 -0.78 -51.01 25.50
CA LYS A 465 -1.18 -52.22 26.24
C LYS A 465 -1.09 -51.99 27.74
N GLU A 466 -0.01 -51.38 28.24
CA GLU A 466 0.18 -51.04 29.65
C GLU A 466 -0.93 -50.10 30.15
N LYS A 467 -1.30 -49.09 29.36
CA LYS A 467 -2.35 -48.12 29.70
C LYS A 467 -3.77 -48.59 29.36
N LYS A 468 -3.93 -49.77 28.76
CA LYS A 468 -5.21 -50.36 28.30
C LYS A 468 -6.00 -49.43 27.38
N ILE A 469 -5.34 -48.93 26.34
CA ILE A 469 -5.91 -47.98 25.39
C ILE A 469 -5.83 -48.52 23.96
N LEU A 470 -6.86 -48.26 23.16
CA LEU A 470 -6.90 -48.50 21.71
C LEU A 470 -7.27 -47.22 20.96
N PHE A 471 -6.98 -47.20 19.67
CA PHE A 471 -7.40 -46.16 18.75
C PHE A 471 -8.60 -46.61 17.90
N LYS A 472 -9.59 -45.73 17.74
CA LYS A 472 -10.60 -45.81 16.67
C LYS A 472 -10.49 -44.55 15.82
N GLY A 473 -9.65 -44.62 14.79
CA GLY A 473 -9.16 -43.43 14.10
C GLY A 473 -8.41 -42.51 15.08
N HIS A 474 -8.73 -41.22 15.07
CA HIS A 474 -8.12 -40.22 15.96
C HIS A 474 -8.87 -40.06 17.29
N ARG A 475 -9.29 -41.16 17.90
CA ARG A 475 -9.96 -41.17 19.22
C ARG A 475 -9.43 -42.33 20.07
N LEU A 476 -9.20 -42.05 21.35
CA LEU A 476 -8.82 -43.06 22.34
C LEU A 476 -10.05 -43.79 22.87
N ILE A 477 -9.92 -45.11 23.05
CA ILE A 477 -10.91 -45.98 23.69
C ILE A 477 -10.18 -46.73 24.80
N LYS A 478 -10.77 -46.79 26.00
CA LYS A 478 -10.26 -47.64 27.09
C LYS A 478 -10.75 -49.08 26.89
N ILE A 479 -9.85 -50.03 27.13
CA ILE A 479 -10.13 -51.48 27.13
C ILE A 479 -10.53 -51.91 28.55
#